data_AF-A0A2A4X5X9-F1
#
_entry.id   AF-A0A2A4X5X9-F1
#
_cell.length_a   1.000
_cell.length_b   1.000
_cell.length_c   1.000
_cell.angle_alpha   90.00
_cell.angle_beta   90.00
_cell.angle_gamma   90.00
#
_symmetry.space_group_name_H-M   'P 1'
#
loop_
_entity.id
_entity.type
_entity.pdbx_description
1 polymer ?
#
loop_
_entity_poly.entity_id
_entity_poly.type
_entity_poly.pdbx_seq_one_letter_code
_entity_poly.pdbx_strand_id
1 'polypeptide(L)' 'YVENYFTTQEISDKYGIPLDLVINIVSKIHKAEYKRRQGPPTLRVSKKAFGIGRHYPITQKWMRFCN' A
#
# COMPACT_ATOMS: atom_id res chain seq x y z
N TYR A 1 -5.34 0.74 -5.34
CA TYR A 1 -4.65 1.29 -4.18
C TYR A 1 -3.42 2.13 -4.55
N VAL A 2 -2.33 1.53 -5.08
CA VAL A 2 -1.05 2.27 -5.26
C VAL A 2 -1.03 3.18 -6.49
N GLU A 3 -1.38 2.65 -7.66
CA GLU A 3 -1.32 3.43 -8.91
C GLU A 3 -2.53 4.38 -9.06
N ASN A 4 -3.73 3.88 -8.78
CA ASN A 4 -4.99 4.61 -9.03
C ASN A 4 -5.63 5.23 -7.79
N TYR A 5 -4.98 5.15 -6.61
CA TYR A 5 -5.50 5.69 -5.34
C TYR A 5 -6.90 5.23 -4.89
N PHE A 6 -7.47 4.20 -5.52
CA PHE A 6 -8.74 3.61 -5.08
C PHE A 6 -8.70 3.22 -3.61
N THR A 7 -9.80 3.52 -2.93
CA THR A 7 -10.13 3.06 -1.58
C THR A 7 -10.25 1.54 -1.54
N THR A 8 -10.19 0.96 -0.34
CA THR A 8 -10.37 -0.48 -0.16
C THR A 8 -11.74 -0.95 -0.64
N GLN A 9 -12.78 -0.13 -0.46
CA GLN A 9 -14.15 -0.41 -0.90
C GLN A 9 -14.25 -0.44 -2.42
N GLU A 10 -13.74 0.59 -3.11
CA GLU A 10 -13.75 0.64 -4.58
C GLU A 10 -12.99 -0.53 -5.21
N ILE A 11 -11.92 -1.01 -4.58
CA ILE A 11 -11.18 -2.19 -5.05
C ILE A 11 -12.02 -3.47 -4.87
N SER A 12 -12.65 -3.63 -3.70
CA SER A 12 -13.54 -4.75 -3.42
C SER A 12 -14.66 -4.83 -4.46
N ASP A 13 -15.37 -3.72 -4.66
CA ASP A 13 -16.55 -3.68 -5.53
C ASP A 13 -16.17 -3.82 -7.02
N LYS A 14 -15.09 -3.18 -7.46
CA LYS A 14 -14.66 -3.21 -8.87
C LYS A 14 -14.16 -4.58 -9.31
N TYR A 15 -13.51 -5.33 -8.43
CA TYR A 15 -12.87 -6.60 -8.77
C TYR A 15 -13.57 -7.82 -8.16
N GLY A 16 -14.65 -7.62 -7.40
CA GLY A 16 -15.37 -8.71 -6.72
C GLY A 16 -14.52 -9.44 -5.66
N ILE A 17 -13.57 -8.73 -5.05
CA ILE A 17 -12.63 -9.32 -4.09
C ILE A 17 -13.15 -9.08 -2.68
N PRO A 18 -13.11 -10.07 -1.76
CA PRO A 18 -13.52 -9.86 -0.37
C PRO A 18 -12.83 -8.66 0.29
N LEU A 19 -13.62 -7.80 0.92
CA LEU A 19 -13.14 -6.54 1.49
C LEU A 19 -12.07 -6.75 2.58
N ASP A 20 -12.23 -7.79 3.39
CA ASP A 20 -11.28 -8.20 4.43
C ASP A 20 -9.90 -8.53 3.83
N LEU A 21 -9.87 -9.24 2.70
CA LEU A 21 -8.65 -9.55 1.97
C LEU A 21 -7.98 -8.29 1.43
N VAL A 22 -8.76 -7.38 0.84
CA VAL A 22 -8.26 -6.10 0.34
C VAL A 22 -7.64 -5.27 1.48
N ILE A 23 -8.34 -5.16 2.60
CA ILE A 23 -7.86 -4.45 3.81
C ILE A 23 -6.56 -5.08 4.31
N ASN A 24 -6.49 -6.41 4.39
CA ASN A 24 -5.31 -7.14 4.84
C ASN A 24 -4.10 -6.86 3.95
N ILE A 25 -4.27 -6.90 2.62
CA ILE A 25 -3.22 -6.60 1.65
C ILE A 25 -2.75 -5.15 1.79
N VAL A 26 -3.68 -4.19 1.88
CA VAL A 26 -3.33 -2.77 2.06
C VAL A 26 -2.56 -2.58 3.38
N SER A 27 -2.97 -3.22 4.47
CA SER A 27 -2.24 -3.19 5.75
C SER A 27 -0.81 -3.73 5.60
N LYS A 28 -0.63 -4.84 4.88
CA LYS A 28 0.70 -5.41 4.59
C LYS A 28 1.57 -4.45 3.79
N ILE A 29 1.01 -3.73 2.81
CA ILE A 29 1.76 -2.71 2.06
C ILE A 29 2.34 -1.68 3.02
N HIS A 30 1.56 -1.13 3.95
CA HIS A 30 2.05 -0.11 4.89
C HIS A 30 3.06 -0.65 5.89
N LYS A 31 2.81 -1.83 6.46
CA LYS A 31 3.74 -2.50 7.39
C LYS A 31 5.09 -2.81 6.75
N ALA A 32 5.15 -2.99 5.43
CA ALA A 32 6.39 -3.25 4.70
C ALA A 32 7.22 -1.99 4.38
N GLU A 33 6.81 -0.78 4.80
CA GLU A 33 7.53 0.46 4.50
C GLU A 33 8.97 0.46 5.04
N TYR A 34 9.19 -0.08 6.24
CA TYR A 34 10.55 -0.20 6.79
C TYR A 34 11.45 -1.09 5.92
N LYS A 35 10.92 -2.20 5.41
CA LYS A 35 11.67 -3.13 4.54
C LYS A 35 12.04 -2.47 3.22
N ARG A 36 11.12 -1.69 2.63
CA ARG A 36 11.36 -0.98 1.38
C ARG A 36 12.50 0.03 1.50
N ARG A 37 12.57 0.76 2.62
CA ARG A 37 13.64 1.75 2.86
C ARG A 37 15.03 1.14 3.05
N GLN A 38 15.09 -0.13 3.45
CA GLN A 38 16.35 -0.88 3.57
C GLN A 38 16.80 -1.51 2.25
N GLY A 39 15.92 -1.54 1.23
CA GLY A 39 16.25 -2.10 -0.06
C GLY A 39 17.22 -1.22 -0.86
N PRO A 40 17.95 -1.80 -1.82
CA PRO A 40 18.79 -1.03 -2.71
C PRO A 40 17.95 -0.06 -3.57
N PRO A 41 18.55 1.01 -4.10
CA PRO A 41 17.89 1.86 -5.08
C PRO A 41 17.40 1.03 -6.27
N THR A 42 16.13 1.22 -6.64
CA THR A 42 15.48 0.47 -7.73
C THR A 42 15.21 1.39 -8.91
N LEU A 43 15.35 0.89 -10.14
CA LEU A 43 15.00 1.61 -11.36
C LEU A 43 13.50 1.88 -11.42
N ARG A 44 13.12 3.14 -11.69
CA ARG A 44 11.71 3.56 -11.73
C ARG A 44 11.10 3.30 -13.11
N VAL A 45 10.28 2.26 -13.24
CA VAL A 45 9.54 1.93 -14.48
C VAL A 45 8.08 2.40 -14.47
N SER A 46 7.46 2.58 -13.30
CA SER A 46 6.09 3.10 -13.16
C SER A 46 6.05 4.48 -12.50
N LYS A 47 4.95 5.21 -12.72
CA LYS A 47 4.74 6.54 -12.14
C LYS A 47 4.69 6.52 -10.61
N LYS A 48 4.20 5.43 -10.00
CA LYS A 48 4.03 5.28 -8.54
C LYS A 48 4.86 4.13 -7.95
N ALA A 49 5.99 3.81 -8.58
CA ALA A 49 6.90 2.76 -8.11
C ALA A 49 7.37 3.00 -6.66
N PHE A 50 7.72 1.92 -5.97
CA PHE A 50 8.16 1.90 -4.57
C PHE A 50 9.61 2.36 -4.35
N GLY A 51 10.06 3.38 -5.10
CA GLY A 51 11.40 3.94 -4.99
C GLY A 51 11.37 5.44 -4.66
N ILE A 52 12.34 6.16 -5.20
CA ILE A 52 12.46 7.63 -5.03
C ILE A 52 11.19 8.33 -5.52
N GLY A 53 10.61 9.16 -4.63
CA GLY A 53 9.41 9.96 -4.90
C GLY A 53 8.11 9.45 -4.29
N ARG A 54 8.10 8.28 -3.64
CA ARG A 54 6.95 7.79 -2.85
C ARG A 54 7.34 7.58 -1.39
N HIS A 55 7.12 8.58 -0.55
CA HIS A 55 7.51 8.55 0.86
C HIS A 55 6.29 8.37 1.76
N TYR A 56 6.24 7.27 2.50
CA TYR A 56 5.27 7.07 3.58
C TYR A 56 6.04 6.94 4.90
N PRO A 57 5.51 7.41 6.03
CA PRO A 57 6.13 7.23 7.33
C PRO A 57 6.16 5.74 7.71
N ILE A 58 7.25 5.33 8.37
CA ILE A 58 7.38 3.96 8.91
C ILE A 58 6.42 3.79 10.11
N THR A 59 6.48 4.73 11.05
CA THR A 59 5.64 4.74 12.24
C THR A 59 4.39 5.55 11.96
N GLN A 60 3.25 4.86 11.86
CA GLN A 60 1.94 5.48 11.65
C GLN A 60 0.84 4.71 12.39
N LYS A 61 -0.27 5.39 12.72
CA LYS A 61 -1.46 4.80 13.37
C LYS A 61 -2.77 5.13 12.65
N TRP A 62 -2.71 5.64 11.42
CA TRP A 62 -3.92 5.96 10.65
C TRP A 62 -4.64 4.69 10.17
N MET A 63 -3.93 3.57 10.05
CA MET A 63 -4.53 2.27 9.76
C MET A 63 -4.99 1.60 11.05
N ARG A 64 -6.00 2.18 11.71
CA ARG A 64 -6.77 1.48 12.73
C ARG A 64 -7.83 0.65 12.04
N PHE A 65 -7.50 -0.60 11.73
CA PHE A 65 -8.51 -1.59 11.44
C PHE A 65 -8.87 -2.24 12.77
N CYS A 66 -10.06 -1.92 13.29
CA CYS A 66 -10.64 -2.66 14.41
C CYS A 66 -10.71 -4.12 13.98
N ASN A 67 -9.97 -4.98 14.68
CA ASN A 67 -10.32 -6.39 14.78
C ASN A 67 -11.28 -6.54 15.95
#